data_AF-A0A6J2AH95-F1
#
_entry.id   AF-A0A6J2AH95-F1
#
_cell.length_a   1.000
_cell.length_b   1.000
_cell.length_c   1.000
_cell.angle_alpha   90.00
_cell.angle_beta   90.00
_cell.angle_gamma   90.00
#
_symmetry.space_group_name_H-M   'P 1'
#
loop_
_entity.id
_entity.type
_entity.pdbx_description
1 polymer ?
#
loop_
_entity_poly.entity_id
_entity_poly.type
_entity_poly.pdbx_seq_one_letter_code
_entity_poly.pdbx_strand_id
1 'polypeptide(L)'
;MNDTVTIRTRKFMTNRLLQRKQMVIDVLHPGKATVPKTEIRDNLAKMYKTTPDVIFVFGFRTHFGGGKTTGFGMIYDSLDYAKKNEPKHRLARHGLYERKKTSRKQRKEHKNRMKT
;
A
#
# COMPACT_ATOMS: atom_id res chain seq x y z
N MET A 1 5.36 4.97 28.20
CA MET A 1 6.47 5.73 27.59
C MET A 1 6.25 5.70 26.09
N ASN A 2 5.96 6.85 25.48
CA ASN A 2 5.65 6.93 24.05
C ASN A 2 6.94 6.75 23.25
N ASP A 3 7.34 5.51 22.97
CA ASP A 3 8.42 5.26 22.01
C ASP A 3 7.97 5.84 20.66
N THR A 4 8.61 6.94 20.28
CA THR A 4 8.24 7.77 19.14
C THR A 4 8.53 7.02 17.84
N VAL A 5 7.49 6.51 17.19
CA VAL A 5 7.60 5.99 15.82
C VAL A 5 7.93 7.16 14.90
N THR A 6 9.12 7.12 14.31
CA THR A 6 9.60 8.18 13.42
C THR A 6 9.60 7.68 11.99
N ILE A 7 8.95 8.40 11.09
CA ILE A 7 8.92 8.08 9.67
C ILE A 7 9.83 9.04 8.91
N ARG A 8 10.71 8.48 8.07
CA ARG A 8 11.55 9.23 7.14
C ARG A 8 11.28 8.74 5.73
N THR A 9 11.23 9.67 4.78
CA THR A 9 11.00 9.36 3.36
C THR A 9 12.28 9.56 2.56
N ARG A 10 12.59 8.64 1.65
CA ARG A 10 13.78 8.66 0.78
C ARG A 10 13.38 8.45 -0.67
N LYS A 11 14.25 8.84 -1.61
CA LYS A 11 14.03 8.65 -3.06
C LYS A 11 12.63 9.12 -3.49
N PHE A 12 12.22 10.29 -2.98
CA PHE A 12 10.94 10.87 -3.28
C PHE A 12 10.90 11.33 -4.74
N MET A 13 9.82 11.03 -5.43
CA MET A 13 9.60 11.42 -6.82
C MET A 13 8.13 11.72 -7.05
N THR A 14 7.85 12.87 -7.67
CA THR A 14 6.51 13.20 -8.15
C THR A 14 6.35 12.66 -9.57
N ASN A 15 5.53 11.62 -9.75
CA ASN A 15 5.26 11.00 -11.04
C ASN A 15 3.91 11.48 -11.58
N ARG A 16 3.95 12.52 -12.42
CA ARG A 16 2.74 13.12 -13.02
C ARG A 16 2.05 12.21 -14.04
N LEU A 17 2.78 11.31 -14.68
CA LEU A 17 2.23 10.36 -15.65
C LEU A 17 1.17 9.42 -15.04
N LEU A 18 1.33 9.11 -13.75
CA LEU A 18 0.43 8.26 -12.97
C LEU A 18 -0.33 9.02 -11.88
N GLN A 19 -0.25 10.36 -11.89
CA GLN A 19 -0.93 11.25 -10.94
C GLN A 19 -0.67 10.86 -9.47
N ARG A 20 0.60 10.56 -9.16
CA ARG A 20 1.01 10.14 -7.82
C ARG A 20 2.40 10.60 -7.44
N LYS A 21 2.65 10.64 -6.14
CA LYS A 21 3.97 10.78 -5.53
C LYS A 21 4.42 9.38 -5.09
N GLN A 22 5.66 9.02 -5.37
CA GLN A 22 6.23 7.73 -5.01
C GLN A 22 7.50 7.92 -4.19
N MET A 23 7.67 7.10 -3.17
CA MET A 23 8.76 7.23 -2.22
C MET A 23 9.10 5.91 -1.55
N VAL A 24 10.32 5.83 -1.01
CA VAL A 24 10.72 4.79 -0.06
C VAL A 24 10.47 5.31 1.34
N ILE A 25 9.84 4.50 2.19
CA ILE A 25 9.52 4.82 3.58
C ILE A 25 10.48 4.05 4.48
N ASP A 26 11.20 4.77 5.33
CA ASP A 26 11.99 4.21 6.43
C ASP A 26 11.24 4.52 7.74
N VAL A 27 10.89 3.48 8.49
CA VAL A 27 10.21 3.58 9.79
C VAL A 27 11.20 3.19 10.88
N LEU A 28 11.43 4.10 11.81
CA LEU A 28 12.22 3.88 13.03
C LEU A 28 11.25 3.64 14.20
N HIS A 29 11.37 2.49 14.83
CA HIS A 29 10.51 2.04 15.93
C HIS A 29 11.33 1.25 16.96
N PRO A 30 12.31 1.89 17.65
CA PRO A 30 13.13 1.22 18.66
C PRO A 30 12.23 0.66 19.77
N GLY A 31 12.56 -0.54 20.28
CA GLY A 31 11.80 -1.20 21.35
C GLY A 31 10.40 -1.68 20.96
N LYS A 32 9.93 -1.42 19.74
CA LYS A 32 8.61 -1.83 19.24
C LYS A 32 8.72 -2.84 18.09
N ALA A 33 7.71 -3.70 18.03
CA ALA A 33 7.47 -4.57 16.88
C ALA A 33 7.15 -3.75 15.61
N THR A 34 7.03 -4.44 14.48
CA THR A 34 6.69 -3.80 13.21
C THR A 34 5.38 -3.02 13.31
N VAL A 35 5.46 -1.71 13.02
CA VAL A 35 4.34 -0.77 13.09
C VAL A 35 3.24 -1.17 12.07
N PRO A 36 1.96 -1.13 12.46
CA PRO A 36 0.86 -1.43 11.54
C PRO A 36 0.78 -0.40 10.40
N LYS A 37 0.32 -0.85 9.24
CA LYS A 37 0.23 -0.03 8.02
C LYS A 37 -0.77 1.13 8.15
N THR A 38 -1.79 0.99 9.00
CA THR A 38 -2.77 2.03 9.29
C THR A 38 -2.10 3.25 9.93
N GLU A 39 -1.32 3.03 10.98
CA GLU A 39 -0.57 4.09 11.66
C GLU A 39 0.45 4.77 10.75
N ILE A 40 1.13 4.00 9.88
CA ILE A 40 2.04 4.55 8.88
C ILE A 40 1.29 5.44 7.87
N ARG A 41 0.10 5.02 7.41
CA ARG A 41 -0.74 5.82 6.52
C ARG A 41 -1.19 7.12 7.19
N ASP A 42 -1.61 7.05 8.44
CA ASP A 42 -2.08 8.23 9.19
C ASP A 42 -0.96 9.25 9.43
N ASN A 43 0.25 8.78 9.72
CA ASN A 43 1.40 9.67 9.86
C ASN A 43 1.83 10.29 8.53
N LEU A 44 1.78 9.54 7.42
CA LEU A 44 2.02 10.10 6.08
C LEU A 44 0.93 11.10 5.67
N ALA A 45 -0.33 10.83 6.03
CA ALA A 45 -1.45 11.74 5.81
C ALA A 45 -1.22 13.08 6.51
N LYS A 46 -0.79 13.05 7.78
CA LYS A 46 -0.41 14.26 8.52
C LYS A 46 0.80 14.98 7.89
N MET A 47 1.84 14.23 7.52
CA MET A 47 3.08 14.80 6.98
C MET A 47 2.86 15.51 5.64
N TYR A 48 2.06 14.93 4.75
CA TYR A 48 1.80 15.46 3.41
C TYR A 48 0.48 16.23 3.28
N LYS A 49 -0.25 16.43 4.39
CA LYS A 49 -1.55 17.13 4.44
C LYS A 49 -2.57 16.55 3.45
N THR A 50 -2.67 15.22 3.41
CA THR A 50 -3.60 14.49 2.55
C THR A 50 -4.48 13.55 3.37
N THR A 51 -5.57 13.05 2.79
CA THR A 51 -6.37 12.00 3.44
C THR A 51 -5.67 10.65 3.36
N PRO A 52 -5.87 9.74 4.33
CA PRO A 52 -5.23 8.42 4.32
C PRO A 52 -5.74 7.53 3.16
N ASP A 53 -6.92 7.83 2.59
CA ASP A 53 -7.58 7.03 1.55
C ASP A 53 -6.83 7.00 0.22
N VAL A 54 -6.05 8.05 -0.07
CA VAL A 54 -5.23 8.14 -1.29
C VAL A 54 -3.80 7.62 -1.09
N ILE A 55 -3.48 7.12 0.11
CA ILE A 55 -2.15 6.65 0.49
C ILE A 55 -2.12 5.12 0.51
N PHE A 56 -1.30 4.55 -0.36
CA PHE A 56 -1.04 3.11 -0.43
C PHE A 56 0.39 2.81 0.01
N VAL A 57 0.50 1.97 1.03
CA VAL A 57 1.80 1.54 1.57
C VAL A 57 1.97 0.03 1.46
N PHE A 58 3.13 -0.43 1.02
CA PHE A 58 3.39 -1.86 0.76
C PHE A 58 4.86 -2.23 0.87
N GLY A 59 5.13 -3.54 0.87
CA GLY A 59 6.50 -4.07 0.82
C GLY A 59 7.33 -3.79 2.07
N PHE A 60 6.70 -3.66 3.24
CA PHE A 60 7.43 -3.46 4.49
C PHE A 60 8.25 -4.70 4.86
N ARG A 61 9.55 -4.49 5.11
CA ARG A 61 10.48 -5.50 5.61
C ARG A 61 11.29 -4.92 6.76
N THR A 62 11.20 -5.57 7.91
CA THR A 62 11.97 -5.20 9.11
C THR A 62 13.40 -5.72 8.97
N HIS A 63 14.38 -4.91 9.36
CA HIS A 63 15.79 -5.31 9.35
C HIS A 63 16.06 -6.33 10.45
N PHE A 64 17.10 -7.14 10.26
CA PHE A 64 17.61 -8.00 11.31
C PHE A 64 18.02 -7.16 12.53
N GLY A 65 17.69 -7.63 13.73
CA GLY A 65 17.84 -6.86 14.97
C GLY A 65 16.68 -5.88 15.27
N GLY A 66 15.71 -5.71 14.36
CA GLY A 66 14.53 -4.87 14.60
C GLY A 66 14.82 -3.37 14.56
N GLY A 67 13.92 -2.56 15.13
CA GLY A 67 14.06 -1.10 15.27
C GLY A 67 13.96 -0.28 13.98
N LYS A 68 14.23 -0.88 12.81
CA LYS A 68 14.10 -0.25 11.49
C LYS A 68 13.35 -1.13 10.51
N THR A 69 12.33 -0.56 9.86
CA THR A 69 11.58 -1.21 8.77
C THR A 69 11.60 -0.33 7.53
N THR A 70 11.81 -0.93 6.36
CA THR A 70 11.73 -0.22 5.09
C THR A 70 10.53 -0.68 4.29
N GLY A 71 9.88 0.22 3.57
CA GLY A 71 8.76 -0.08 2.69
C GLY A 71 8.61 0.95 1.59
N PHE A 72 7.51 0.88 0.86
CA PHE A 72 7.20 1.77 -0.25
C PHE A 72 5.89 2.50 0.00
N GLY A 73 5.85 3.77 -0.39
CA GLY A 73 4.68 4.63 -0.32
C GLY A 73 4.30 5.18 -1.68
N MET A 74 3.00 5.14 -1.96
CA MET A 74 2.37 5.81 -3.09
C MET A 74 1.27 6.72 -2.57
N ILE A 75 1.33 8.01 -2.91
CA ILE A 75 0.30 9.00 -2.54
C ILE A 75 -0.30 9.51 -3.84
N TYR A 76 -1.55 9.15 -4.10
CA TYR A 76 -2.27 9.63 -5.29
C TYR A 76 -2.81 11.04 -5.08
N ASP A 77 -2.97 11.79 -6.16
CA ASP A 77 -3.57 13.12 -6.11
C ASP A 77 -5.11 13.03 -5.92
N SER A 78 -5.76 11.94 -6.39
CA SER A 78 -7.19 11.68 -6.17
C SER A 78 -7.49 10.18 -5.99
N LEU A 79 -8.64 9.86 -5.38
CA LEU A 79 -9.11 8.49 -5.22
C LEU A 79 -9.48 7.83 -6.57
N ASP A 80 -9.93 8.63 -7.54
CA ASP A 80 -10.27 8.14 -8.88
C ASP A 80 -9.03 7.63 -9.62
N TYR A 81 -7.94 8.41 -9.60
CA TYR A 81 -6.65 7.97 -10.14
C TYR A 81 -6.10 6.75 -9.41
N ALA A 82 -6.31 6.65 -8.09
CA ALA A 82 -5.94 5.46 -7.35
C ALA A 82 -6.70 4.22 -7.84
N LYS A 83 -8.02 4.30 -8.01
CA LYS A 83 -8.84 3.18 -8.51
C LYS A 83 -8.47 2.76 -9.94
N LYS A 84 -8.08 3.72 -10.78
CA LYS A 84 -7.67 3.48 -12.17
C LYS A 84 -6.27 2.86 -12.30
N ASN A 85 -5.30 3.40 -11.55
CA ASN A 85 -3.88 3.12 -11.77
C ASN A 85 -3.29 2.11 -10.76
N GLU A 86 -3.95 1.86 -9.62
CA GLU A 86 -3.42 0.95 -8.60
C GLU A 86 -3.76 -0.51 -8.92
N PRO A 87 -2.84 -1.47 -8.71
CA PRO A 87 -3.14 -2.88 -8.89
C PRO A 87 -4.34 -3.35 -8.07
N LYS A 88 -5.27 -4.07 -8.70
CA LYS A 88 -6.52 -4.58 -8.08
C LYS A 88 -6.31 -5.32 -6.75
N HIS A 89 -5.20 -6.04 -6.58
CA HIS A 89 -4.91 -6.75 -5.34
C HIS A 89 -4.62 -5.82 -4.14
N ARG A 90 -4.14 -4.60 -4.39
CA ARG A 90 -3.90 -3.60 -3.34
C ARG A 90 -5.18 -2.84 -2.99
N LEU A 91 -6.01 -2.55 -4.00
CA LEU A 91 -7.37 -2.03 -3.80
C LEU A 91 -8.19 -2.98 -2.93
N ALA A 92 -8.11 -4.30 -3.18
CA ALA A 92 -8.79 -5.30 -2.38
C ALA A 92 -8.34 -5.34 -0.91
N ARG A 93 -7.06 -5.07 -0.62
CA ARG A 93 -6.55 -4.96 0.77
C ARG A 93 -7.10 -3.74 1.51
N HIS A 94 -7.61 -2.74 0.78
CA HIS A 94 -8.22 -1.54 1.32
C HIS A 94 -9.76 -1.58 1.23
N GLY A 95 -10.36 -2.71 0.85
CA GLY A 95 -11.81 -2.84 0.70
C GLY A 95 -12.40 -2.10 -0.51
N LEU A 96 -11.58 -1.50 -1.37
CA LEU A 96 -12.04 -0.71 -2.53
C LEU A 96 -12.35 -1.57 -3.77
N TYR A 97 -12.06 -2.86 -3.72
CA TYR A 97 -12.30 -3.79 -4.82
C TYR A 97 -12.50 -5.21 -4.31
N GLU A 98 -13.52 -5.89 -4.79
CA GLU A 98 -13.72 -7.32 -4.53
C GLU A 98 -13.50 -8.14 -5.80
N ARG A 99 -12.63 -9.14 -5.71
CA ARG A 99 -12.42 -10.10 -6.81
C ARG A 99 -13.32 -11.30 -6.62
N LYS A 100 -14.22 -11.56 -7.58
CA LYS A 100 -14.99 -12.82 -7.63
C LYS A 100 -14.03 -14.03 -7.64
N LYS A 101 -14.16 -14.89 -6.63
CA LYS A 101 -13.30 -16.07 -6.41
C LYS A 101 -13.94 -17.33 -6.98
N THR A 102 -13.92 -17.49 -8.30
CA THR A 102 -14.21 -18.79 -8.94
C THR A 102 -12.91 -19.54 -9.17
N SER A 103 -12.89 -20.84 -8.87
CA SER A 103 -11.69 -21.67 -9.11
C SER A 103 -11.29 -21.64 -10.58
N ARG A 104 -9.97 -21.63 -10.84
CA ARG A 104 -9.43 -21.69 -12.20
C ARG A 104 -9.89 -22.97 -12.92
N LYS A 105 -10.07 -24.07 -12.18
CA LYS A 105 -10.56 -25.36 -12.69
C LYS A 105 -12.01 -25.23 -13.21
N GLN A 106 -12.93 -24.76 -12.38
CA GLN A 106 -14.34 -24.55 -12.73
C GLN A 106 -14.50 -23.63 -13.96
N ARG A 107 -13.73 -22.54 -14.03
CA ARG A 107 -13.75 -21.64 -15.19
C ARG A 107 -13.31 -22.32 -16.49
N LYS A 108 -12.30 -23.20 -16.41
CA LYS A 108 -11.80 -23.93 -17.57
C LYS A 108 -12.81 -24.99 -18.02
N GLU A 109 -13.38 -25.74 -17.09
CA GLU A 109 -14.40 -26.76 -17.36
C GLU A 109 -15.66 -26.15 -17.99
N HIS A 110 -16.18 -25.06 -17.43
CA HIS A 110 -17.33 -24.34 -17.98
C HIS A 110 -17.06 -23.83 -19.41
N LYS A 111 -15.89 -23.23 -19.65
CA LYS A 111 -15.48 -22.78 -20.98
C LYS A 111 -15.43 -23.93 -21.99
N ASN A 112 -14.94 -25.10 -21.59
CA ASN A 112 -14.88 -26.26 -22.47
C ASN A 112 -16.28 -26.83 -22.75
N ARG A 113 -17.17 -26.87 -21.75
CA ARG A 113 -18.56 -27.30 -21.92
C ARG A 113 -19.36 -26.40 -22.87
N MET A 114 -19.13 -25.08 -22.84
CA MET A 114 -19.80 -24.14 -23.76
C MET A 114 -19.28 -24.18 -25.21
N LYS A 115 -18.16 -24.86 -25.47
CA LYS A 115 -17.60 -24.99 -26.81
C LYS A 115 -18.15 -26.20 -27.58
N THR A 116 -18.70 -27.17 -26.86
CA THR A 116 -19.39 -28.34 -27.41
C THR A 116 -20.84 -27.96 -27.64
#